data_AF-A0A1M5B0Y1-F1
#
_entry.id   AF-A0A1M5B0Y1-F1
#
_cell.length_a   1.000
_cell.length_b   1.000
_cell.length_c   1.000
_cell.angle_alpha   90.00
_cell.angle_beta   90.00
_cell.angle_gamma   90.00
#
_symmetry.space_group_name_H-M   'P 1'
#
loop_
_entity.id
_entity.type
_entity.pdbx_description
1 polymer ?
#
loop_
_entity_poly.entity_id
_entity_poly.type
_entity_poly.pdbx_seq_one_letter_code
_entity_poly.pdbx_strand_id
1 'polypeptide(L)'
;MNLAAFYDELPEYAEKSSDNSLFTLSPMYSATLRAFLTSNLSIYPAVRGQCIGPLSFGLKITTEDLKPIICNDEVRMFLFDFIARKVNAQVEQLRAVHPAAFVWVDEPGLEILFSSFTGYPSDRAKVDFAEFLAQVKGLKVSTCAATRTGPSSSRA
;
A
#
# COMPACT_ATOMS: atom_id res chain seq x y z
N MET A 1 7.77 -9.05 13.02
CA MET A 1 8.95 -8.83 12.15
C MET A 1 10.16 -8.71 13.05
N ASN A 2 11.17 -9.56 12.84
CA ASN A 2 12.44 -9.46 13.53
C ASN A 2 13.25 -8.34 12.85
N LEU A 3 13.67 -7.32 13.61
CA LEU A 3 14.34 -6.15 13.05
C LEU A 3 15.77 -6.48 12.62
N ALA A 4 16.49 -7.31 13.36
CA ALA A 4 17.86 -7.69 13.01
C ALA A 4 17.90 -8.40 11.66
N ALA A 5 17.05 -9.40 11.45
CA ALA A 5 16.91 -10.09 10.18
C ALA A 5 16.51 -9.13 9.03
N PHE A 6 15.59 -8.20 9.29
CA PHE A 6 15.21 -7.19 8.29
C PHE A 6 16.41 -6.35 7.83
N TYR A 7 17.24 -5.89 8.77
CA TYR A 7 18.44 -5.11 8.44
C TYR A 7 19.51 -5.94 7.73
N ASP A 8 19.68 -7.21 8.10
CA ASP A 8 20.61 -8.13 7.45
C ASP A 8 20.22 -8.42 5.99
N GLU A 9 18.93 -8.37 5.65
CA GLU A 9 18.40 -8.59 4.29
C GLU A 9 18.42 -7.32 3.41
N LEU A 10 18.64 -6.12 3.97
CA LEU A 10 18.62 -4.87 3.21
C LEU A 10 19.64 -4.80 2.06
N PRO A 11 20.90 -5.29 2.19
CA PRO A 11 21.85 -5.26 1.08
C PRO A 11 21.35 -6.08 -0.13
N GLU A 12 20.82 -7.29 0.12
CA GLU A 12 20.27 -8.14 -0.93
C GLU A 12 19.02 -7.51 -1.57
N TYR A 13 18.15 -6.89 -0.76
CA TYR A 13 17.03 -6.12 -1.27
C TYR A 13 17.50 -4.95 -2.15
N ALA A 14 18.53 -4.20 -1.73
CA ALA A 14 19.04 -3.07 -2.50
C ALA A 14 19.53 -3.48 -3.90
N GLU A 15 20.24 -4.62 -3.99
CA GLU A 15 20.66 -5.19 -5.28
C GLU A 15 19.45 -5.59 -6.15
N LYS A 16 18.50 -6.34 -5.58
CA LYS A 16 17.35 -6.90 -6.31
C LYS A 16 16.28 -5.88 -6.66
N SER A 17 16.13 -4.81 -5.87
CA SER A 17 15.09 -3.78 -6.04
C SER A 17 15.24 -2.94 -7.31
N SER A 18 16.38 -3.06 -8.00
CA SER A 18 16.61 -2.52 -9.34
C SER A 18 15.76 -3.24 -10.41
N ASP A 19 15.41 -4.51 -10.19
CA ASP A 19 14.52 -5.26 -11.06
C ASP A 19 13.05 -5.06 -10.64
N ASN A 20 12.25 -4.53 -11.55
CA ASN A 20 10.82 -4.31 -11.32
C ASN A 20 10.03 -5.62 -11.13
N SER A 21 10.58 -6.76 -11.57
CA SER A 21 9.96 -8.08 -11.40
C SER A 21 9.76 -8.43 -9.92
N LEU A 22 10.61 -7.91 -9.02
CA LEU A 22 10.50 -8.07 -7.57
C LEU A 22 9.15 -7.60 -7.02
N PHE A 23 8.55 -6.59 -7.66
CA PHE A 23 7.29 -5.98 -7.23
C PHE A 23 6.06 -6.61 -7.88
N THR A 24 6.26 -7.54 -8.81
CA THR A 24 5.18 -8.27 -9.48
C THR A 24 4.80 -9.54 -8.72
N LEU A 25 3.53 -9.89 -8.75
CA LEU A 25 3.07 -11.17 -8.20
C LEU A 25 3.50 -12.30 -9.14
N SER A 26 4.33 -13.21 -8.63
CA SER A 26 4.71 -14.41 -9.38
C SER A 26 3.51 -15.37 -9.52
N PRO A 27 3.49 -16.25 -10.53
CA PRO A 27 2.43 -17.24 -10.71
C PRO A 27 2.23 -18.16 -9.49
N MET A 28 3.27 -18.37 -8.69
CA MET A 28 3.21 -19.16 -7.46
C MET A 28 2.28 -18.52 -6.41
N TYR A 29 2.21 -17.19 -6.36
CA TYR A 29 1.40 -16.45 -5.39
C TYR A 29 -0.02 -16.16 -5.87
N SER A 30 -0.27 -16.16 -7.19
CA SER A 30 -1.63 -15.98 -7.72
C SER A 30 -1.81 -16.57 -9.12
N ALA A 31 -2.32 -17.80 -9.18
CA ALA A 31 -2.74 -18.42 -10.43
C ALA A 31 -3.90 -17.66 -11.12
N THR A 32 -4.79 -17.05 -10.32
CA THR A 32 -5.95 -16.30 -10.82
C THR A 32 -5.57 -14.98 -11.48
N LEU A 33 -4.59 -14.25 -10.94
CA LEU A 33 -4.09 -13.03 -11.57
C LEU A 33 -3.54 -13.32 -12.97
N ARG A 34 -2.77 -14.40 -13.12
CA ARG A 34 -2.26 -14.81 -14.43
C ARG A 34 -3.39 -15.10 -15.41
N ALA A 35 -4.38 -15.89 -15.00
CA ALA A 35 -5.54 -16.21 -15.85
C ALA A 35 -6.31 -14.94 -16.26
N PHE A 36 -6.50 -14.01 -15.33
CA PHE A 36 -7.14 -12.72 -15.57
C PHE A 36 -6.37 -11.88 -16.62
N LEU A 37 -5.05 -11.76 -16.48
CA LEU A 37 -4.20 -11.01 -17.42
C LEU A 37 -4.18 -11.64 -18.83
N THR A 38 -4.40 -12.95 -18.95
CA THR A 38 -4.47 -13.62 -20.26
C THR A 38 -5.87 -13.63 -20.88
N SER A 39 -6.88 -13.12 -20.17
CA SER A 39 -8.26 -13.08 -20.65
C SER A 39 -8.51 -11.91 -21.60
N ASN A 40 -9.55 -12.01 -22.44
CA ASN A 40 -9.97 -10.87 -23.26
C ASN A 40 -10.70 -9.83 -22.39
N LEU A 41 -10.04 -8.70 -22.13
CA LEU A 41 -10.59 -7.62 -21.30
C LEU A 41 -11.22 -6.47 -22.11
N SER A 42 -11.19 -6.54 -23.45
CA SER A 42 -11.63 -5.44 -24.33
C SER A 42 -13.11 -5.07 -24.19
N ILE A 43 -13.95 -5.98 -23.68
CA ILE A 43 -15.37 -5.74 -23.45
C ILE A 43 -15.63 -4.82 -22.26
N TYR A 44 -14.66 -4.65 -21.37
CA TYR A 44 -14.80 -3.84 -20.18
C TYR A 44 -14.38 -2.39 -20.47
N PRO A 45 -15.10 -1.38 -19.94
CA PRO A 45 -14.72 0.02 -20.16
C PRO A 45 -13.44 0.40 -19.41
N ALA A 46 -13.13 -0.29 -18.31
CA ALA A 46 -11.95 -0.08 -17.49
C ALA A 46 -11.62 -1.33 -16.68
N VAL A 47 -10.35 -1.45 -16.29
CA VAL A 47 -9.86 -2.49 -15.39
C VAL A 47 -9.29 -1.82 -14.15
N ARG A 48 -9.84 -2.20 -12.98
CA ARG A 48 -9.41 -1.65 -11.69
C ARG A 48 -8.68 -2.71 -10.88
N GLY A 49 -7.41 -2.45 -10.58
CA GLY A 49 -6.67 -3.16 -9.54
C GLY A 49 -6.93 -2.56 -8.15
N GLN A 50 -6.60 -3.34 -7.12
CA GLN A 50 -6.72 -2.93 -5.73
C GLN A 50 -5.46 -3.33 -4.97
N CYS A 51 -4.95 -2.41 -4.16
CA CYS A 51 -3.80 -2.63 -3.30
C CYS A 51 -4.06 -1.98 -1.93
N ILE A 52 -3.53 -2.58 -0.86
CA ILE A 52 -3.51 -1.93 0.45
C ILE A 52 -2.42 -0.85 0.46
N GLY A 53 -2.71 0.30 1.05
CA GLY A 53 -1.73 1.37 1.15
C GLY A 53 -0.72 1.19 2.30
N PRO A 54 0.37 1.97 2.29
CA PRO A 54 1.47 1.83 3.23
C PRO A 54 1.07 2.11 4.68
N LEU A 55 0.10 3.02 4.94
CA LEU A 55 -0.33 3.31 6.32
C LEU A 55 -0.99 2.09 6.94
N SER A 56 -1.99 1.54 6.26
CA SER A 56 -2.74 0.37 6.71
C SER A 56 -1.88 -0.89 6.77
N PHE A 57 -0.95 -1.05 5.83
CA PHE A 57 -0.01 -2.16 5.87
C PHE A 57 0.95 -2.04 7.06
N GLY A 58 1.54 -0.85 7.27
CA GLY A 58 2.48 -0.58 8.35
C GLY A 58 1.85 -0.65 9.74
N LEU A 59 0.54 -0.43 9.86
CA LEU A 59 -0.22 -0.63 11.09
C LEU A 59 -0.47 -2.11 11.41
N LYS A 60 -0.50 -2.99 10.40
CA LYS A 60 -0.82 -4.42 10.56
C LYS A 60 0.38 -5.28 10.92
N ILE A 61 1.57 -4.91 10.44
CA ILE A 61 2.80 -5.65 10.72
C ILE A 61 3.43 -5.08 11.97
N THR A 62 3.71 -5.94 12.95
CA THR A 62 4.34 -5.55 14.22
C THR A 62 5.75 -6.11 14.34
N THR A 63 6.59 -5.44 15.13
CA THR A 63 7.89 -5.95 15.58
C THR A 63 7.72 -6.99 16.69
N GLU A 64 8.82 -7.56 17.17
CA GLU A 64 8.84 -8.50 18.30
C GLU A 64 8.24 -7.89 19.58
N ASP A 65 8.37 -6.58 19.75
CA ASP A 65 7.79 -5.81 20.88
C ASP A 65 6.31 -5.45 20.66
N LEU A 66 5.65 -6.04 19.67
CA LEU A 66 4.26 -5.76 19.29
C LEU A 66 4.00 -4.30 18.85
N LYS A 67 5.04 -3.55 18.52
CA LYS A 67 4.92 -2.19 17.98
C LYS A 67 4.70 -2.25 16.47
N PRO A 68 3.72 -1.53 15.91
CA PRO A 68 3.56 -1.43 14.46
C PRO A 68 4.84 -0.93 13.79
N ILE A 69 5.22 -1.52 12.65
CA ILE A 69 6.45 -1.17 11.94
C ILE A 69 6.45 0.28 11.44
N ILE A 70 5.28 0.87 11.25
CA ILE A 70 5.13 2.28 10.86
C ILE A 70 5.68 3.27 11.90
N CYS A 71 5.82 2.84 13.16
CA CYS A 71 6.42 3.64 14.22
C CYS A 71 7.96 3.67 14.16
N ASN A 72 8.59 2.81 13.36
CA ASN A 72 10.04 2.84 13.13
C ASN A 72 10.32 3.67 11.88
N ASP A 73 11.07 4.76 12.03
CA ASP A 73 11.30 5.73 10.94
C ASP A 73 12.05 5.13 9.75
N GLU A 74 13.05 4.30 9.99
CA GLU A 74 13.84 3.66 8.93
C GLU A 74 12.98 2.67 8.15
N VAL A 75 12.31 1.75 8.85
CA VAL A 75 11.41 0.77 8.23
C VAL A 75 10.27 1.47 7.50
N ARG A 76 9.73 2.57 8.05
CA ARG A 76 8.65 3.35 7.42
C ARG A 76 9.08 3.88 6.06
N MET A 77 10.29 4.41 5.91
CA MET A 77 10.78 4.89 4.62
C MET A 77 10.81 3.77 3.57
N PHE A 78 11.35 2.60 3.91
CA PHE A 78 11.38 1.44 3.01
C PHE A 78 9.99 0.93 2.68
N LEU A 79 9.10 0.88 3.67
CA LEU A 79 7.71 0.45 3.48
C LEU A 79 6.98 1.31 2.44
N PHE A 80 7.13 2.63 2.52
CA PHE A 80 6.44 3.55 1.63
C PHE A 80 6.94 3.43 0.18
N ASP A 81 8.26 3.38 -0.03
CA ASP A 81 8.86 3.13 -1.35
C ASP A 81 8.44 1.77 -1.91
N PHE A 82 8.50 0.71 -1.08
CA PHE A 82 8.14 -0.65 -1.49
C PHE A 82 6.68 -0.73 -1.96
N ILE A 83 5.73 -0.15 -1.21
CA ILE A 83 4.32 -0.16 -1.60
C ILE A 83 4.10 0.70 -2.85
N ALA A 84 4.77 1.84 -3.00
CA ALA A 84 4.68 2.66 -4.20
C ALA A 84 5.15 1.88 -5.45
N ARG A 85 6.30 1.20 -5.37
CA ARG A 85 6.82 0.34 -6.45
C ARG A 85 5.88 -0.82 -6.76
N LYS A 86 5.29 -1.44 -5.74
CA LYS A 86 4.29 -2.52 -5.91
C LYS A 86 3.03 -2.06 -6.60
N VAL A 87 2.49 -0.90 -6.23
CA VAL A 87 1.34 -0.29 -6.92
C VAL A 87 1.69 0.04 -8.37
N ASN A 88 2.87 0.62 -8.61
CA ASN A 88 3.33 0.97 -9.95
C ASN A 88 3.49 -0.26 -10.85
N ALA A 89 4.11 -1.33 -10.34
CA ALA A 89 4.23 -2.60 -11.07
C ALA A 89 2.84 -3.19 -11.41
N GLN A 90 1.88 -3.13 -10.48
CA GLN A 90 0.52 -3.58 -10.75
C GLN A 90 -0.19 -2.73 -11.82
N VAL A 91 -0.03 -1.40 -11.78
CA VAL A 91 -0.53 -0.50 -12.82
C VAL A 91 0.04 -0.87 -14.19
N GLU A 92 1.35 -1.13 -14.27
CA GLU A 92 2.02 -1.52 -15.51
C GLU A 92 1.51 -2.87 -16.03
N GLN A 93 1.37 -3.88 -15.16
CA GLN A 93 0.82 -5.19 -15.52
C GLN A 93 -0.60 -5.08 -16.10
N LEU A 94 -1.47 -4.28 -15.48
CA LEU A 94 -2.85 -4.10 -15.96
C LEU A 94 -2.90 -3.27 -17.24
N ARG A 95 -2.04 -2.25 -17.38
CA ARG A 95 -1.98 -1.43 -18.61
C ARG A 95 -1.45 -2.18 -19.82
N ALA A 96 -0.62 -3.21 -19.60
CA ALA A 96 -0.16 -4.09 -20.67
C ALA A 96 -1.32 -4.87 -21.34
N VAL A 97 -2.44 -5.06 -20.63
CA VAL A 97 -3.60 -5.83 -21.12
C VAL A 97 -4.85 -4.97 -21.36
N HIS A 98 -4.92 -3.78 -20.77
CA HIS A 98 -6.06 -2.87 -20.94
C HIS A 98 -5.66 -1.38 -20.83
N PRO A 99 -5.96 -0.52 -21.83
CA PRO A 99 -5.50 0.87 -21.85
C PRO A 99 -6.09 1.74 -20.74
N ALA A 100 -7.36 1.51 -20.38
CA ALA A 100 -8.03 2.20 -19.27
C ALA A 100 -7.87 1.42 -17.94
N ALA A 101 -6.64 1.09 -17.58
CA ALA A 101 -6.31 0.42 -16.33
C ALA A 101 -5.74 1.38 -15.26
N PHE A 102 -6.19 1.20 -14.02
CA PHE A 102 -5.72 1.93 -12.84
C PHE A 102 -5.78 1.06 -11.58
N VAL A 103 -5.10 1.48 -10.52
CA VAL A 103 -5.08 0.79 -9.21
C VAL A 103 -5.60 1.74 -8.14
N TRP A 104 -6.48 1.24 -7.27
CA TRP A 104 -6.88 1.93 -6.05
C TRP A 104 -6.01 1.49 -4.88
N VAL A 105 -5.67 2.47 -4.04
CA VAL A 105 -4.94 2.24 -2.80
C VAL A 105 -5.90 2.37 -1.63
N ASP A 106 -6.22 1.27 -0.96
CA ASP A 106 -7.13 1.29 0.17
C ASP A 106 -6.39 1.55 1.47
N GLU A 107 -6.87 2.54 2.22
CA GLU A 107 -6.29 2.99 3.47
C GLU A 107 -7.32 3.04 4.61
N PRO A 108 -7.89 1.90 5.03
CA PRO A 108 -8.76 1.86 6.22
C PRO A 108 -8.05 2.32 7.50
N GLY A 109 -6.72 2.15 7.60
CA GLY A 109 -5.90 2.56 8.73
C GLY A 109 -5.86 4.08 8.97
N LEU A 110 -6.28 4.89 8.00
CA LEU A 110 -6.43 6.34 8.18
C LEU A 110 -7.41 6.69 9.31
N GLU A 111 -8.39 5.85 9.59
CA GLU A 111 -9.32 6.03 10.71
C GLU A 111 -8.60 5.98 12.07
N ILE A 112 -7.54 5.18 12.17
CA ILE A 112 -6.82 4.90 13.42
C ILE A 112 -5.73 5.95 13.69
N LEU A 113 -5.26 6.67 12.67
CA LEU A 113 -4.21 7.70 12.78
C LEU A 113 -4.58 8.89 13.67
N PHE A 114 -5.87 9.07 13.97
CA PHE A 114 -6.36 10.09 14.90
C PHE A 114 -6.42 9.61 16.36
N SER A 115 -6.13 8.32 16.61
CA SER A 115 -6.01 7.80 17.97
C SER A 115 -4.61 8.09 18.54
N SER A 116 -4.56 8.56 19.78
CA SER A 116 -3.34 8.85 20.54
C SER A 116 -2.48 7.61 20.88
N PHE A 117 -2.80 6.45 20.31
CA PHE A 117 -2.19 5.15 20.60
C PHE A 117 -1.03 4.77 19.68
N THR A 118 -0.85 5.46 18.56
CA THR A 118 0.26 5.16 17.64
C THR A 118 1.42 6.12 17.93
N GLY A 119 2.66 5.61 18.03
CA GLY A 119 3.88 6.43 18.09
C GLY A 119 4.16 7.19 16.78
N TYR A 120 3.13 7.37 15.96
CA TYR A 120 3.18 7.88 14.60
C TYR A 120 2.13 9.01 14.46
N PRO A 121 2.55 10.27 14.59
CA PRO A 121 1.62 11.39 14.69
C PRO A 121 0.91 11.68 13.37
N SER A 122 -0.35 12.13 13.45
CA SER A 122 -1.18 12.40 12.28
C SER A 122 -0.58 13.41 11.29
N ASP A 123 0.20 14.39 11.76
CA ASP A 123 0.86 15.36 10.88
C ASP A 123 1.99 14.72 10.07
N ARG A 124 2.74 13.79 10.67
CA ARG A 124 3.73 12.98 9.94
C ARG A 124 3.04 12.08 8.93
N ALA A 125 1.92 11.45 9.32
CA ALA A 125 1.13 10.60 8.43
C ALA A 125 0.63 11.32 7.18
N LYS A 126 0.19 12.57 7.30
CA LYS A 126 -0.21 13.39 6.15
C LYS A 126 0.95 13.63 5.19
N VAL A 127 2.13 13.98 5.72
CA VAL A 127 3.32 14.24 4.90
C VAL A 127 3.77 12.97 4.17
N ASP A 128 3.96 11.88 4.90
CA ASP A 128 4.40 10.61 4.31
C ASP A 128 3.41 10.12 3.25
N PHE A 129 2.10 10.25 3.52
CA PHE A 129 1.08 9.82 2.56
C PHE A 129 1.03 10.70 1.31
N ALA A 130 1.25 12.02 1.45
CA ALA A 130 1.38 12.90 0.30
C ALA A 130 2.60 12.55 -0.56
N GLU A 131 3.73 12.24 0.07
CA GLU A 131 4.94 11.78 -0.61
C GLU A 131 4.73 10.43 -1.32
N PHE A 132 4.02 9.49 -0.69
CA PHE A 132 3.62 8.24 -1.31
C PHE A 132 2.75 8.48 -2.56
N LEU A 133 1.69 9.30 -2.44
CA LEU A 133 0.82 9.63 -3.56
C LEU A 133 1.58 10.33 -4.70
N ALA A 134 2.65 11.08 -4.40
CA ALA A 134 3.51 11.68 -5.43
C ALA A 134 4.23 10.63 -6.29
N GLN A 135 4.57 9.47 -5.72
CA GLN A 135 5.30 8.38 -6.39
C GLN A 135 4.39 7.43 -7.20
N VAL A 136 3.10 7.35 -6.88
CA VAL A 136 2.14 6.45 -7.53
C VAL A 136 1.80 6.94 -8.94
N LYS A 137 1.96 6.05 -9.93
CA LYS A 137 1.61 6.25 -11.34
C LYS A 137 0.11 6.08 -11.58
N GLY A 138 -0.44 6.89 -12.48
CA GLY A 138 -1.83 6.78 -12.91
C GLY A 138 -2.81 7.52 -12.01
N LEU A 139 -4.07 7.06 -11.98
CA LEU A 139 -5.13 7.73 -11.23
C LEU A 139 -4.93 7.49 -9.74
N LYS A 140 -4.72 8.57 -8.99
CA LYS A 140 -4.48 8.56 -7.55
C LYS A 140 -5.82 8.55 -6.83
N VAL A 141 -6.27 7.37 -6.41
CA VAL A 141 -7.47 7.24 -5.58
C VAL A 141 -7.11 6.45 -4.35
N SER A 142 -7.36 7.07 -3.20
CA SER A 142 -7.28 6.43 -1.90
C SER A 142 -8.63 6.43 -1.21
N THR A 143 -9.07 5.27 -0.73
CA THR A 143 -10.32 5.14 0.03
C THR A 143 -10.00 5.01 1.51
N CYS A 144 -10.59 5.87 2.34
CA CYS A 144 -10.68 5.67 3.78
C CYS A 144 -12.11 5.21 4.11
N ALA A 145 -12.24 4.07 4.78
CA ALA A 145 -13.51 3.73 5.41
C ALA A 145 -13.63 4.56 6.69
N ALA A 146 -14.37 5.68 6.66
CA ALA A 146 -14.64 6.45 7.86
C ALA A 146 -15.98 5.98 8.46
N THR A 147 -15.98 5.49 9.70
CA THR A 147 -17.22 5.46 10.48
C THR A 147 -17.53 6.89 10.95
N ARG A 148 -18.65 7.43 10.50
CA ARG A 148 -19.09 8.78 10.88
C ARG A 148 -19.67 8.73 12.29
N THR A 149 -18.83 8.77 13.33
CA THR A 149 -19.29 8.95 14.72
C THR A 149 -19.55 10.44 14.99
N GLY A 150 -20.66 10.94 14.46
CA GLY A 150 -21.20 12.23 14.88
C GLY A 150 -21.89 12.11 16.24
N PRO A 151 -21.81 13.11 17.14
CA PRO A 151 -22.59 13.07 18.37
C PRO A 151 -24.07 13.13 18.01
N SER A 152 -24.85 12.16 18.52
CA SER A 152 -26.30 12.29 18.56
C SER A 152 -26.62 13.52 19.41
N SER A 153 -27.10 14.60 18.79
CA SER A 153 -27.63 15.74 19.51
C SER A 153 -28.78 15.27 20.39
N SER A 154 -28.54 15.16 21.70
CA SER A 154 -29.61 15.11 22.69
C SER A 154 -30.31 16.47 22.65
N ARG A 155 -31.51 16.52 22.07
CA ARG A 155 -32.43 17.63 22.31
C ARG A 155 -32.83 17.56 23.78
N ALA A 156 -32.46 18.59 24.53
CA ALA A 156 -33.17 19.00 25.74
C ALA A 156 -34.38 19.85 25.32
#